data_AF-A0A9X1FA28-F1
#
_entry.id   AF-A0A9X1FA28-F1
#
_cell.length_a   1.000
_cell.length_b   1.000
_cell.length_c   1.000
_cell.angle_alpha   90.00
_cell.angle_beta   90.00
_cell.angle_gamma   90.00
#
_symmetry.space_group_name_H-M   'P 1'
#
loop_
_entity.id
_entity.type
_entity.pdbx_description
1 polymer ?
#
loop_
_entity_poly.entity_id
_entity_poly.type
_entity_poly.pdbx_seq_one_letter_code
_entity_poly.pdbx_strand_id
1 'polypeptide(L)'
;MKYLSILVLVLFITSCCGTKKTIETQPKSTKDVAIVTETPKNIEISESKNDTDKTTEMVEVVNNNGNTIVEVESYENAKEALENLNAETQNDSVSKKLTFYQNTSKPEGYLHDLFDDLLQKHVSDEGKVDYKGFKNSYNDLVGYIKVLTLLYPELNEFSKEEKLAYWINAYNALTIDLIIRNYPLESIKDIKDPWDQRLWKFGNKWQNLNDIEHSILRNMDEPRIHFAIVCASESCPKLQNKAFTASNLEEQLTNATQEFISDTSKNELSKDRIKLSKIFKWFAKDFKQNGSLIDFLNQYSEVTISNNAKKSFKDYSWDLND
;
A
#
# COMPACT_ATOMS: atom_id res chain seq x y z
N MET A 1 20.25 28.52 -60.92
CA MET A 1 20.21 27.25 -60.16
C MET A 1 18.84 27.10 -59.53
N LYS A 2 17.99 26.32 -60.21
CA LYS A 2 16.86 25.47 -59.76
C LYS A 2 15.99 25.93 -58.57
N TYR A 3 14.85 26.57 -58.89
CA TYR A 3 13.63 26.49 -58.07
C TYR A 3 12.85 25.23 -58.47
N LEU A 4 12.56 24.34 -57.52
CA LEU A 4 11.79 23.12 -57.71
C LEU A 4 10.35 23.36 -57.24
N SER A 5 9.48 23.75 -58.16
CA SER A 5 8.02 23.68 -57.98
C SER A 5 7.56 22.24 -58.23
N ILE A 6 6.96 21.59 -57.25
CA ILE A 6 6.24 20.33 -57.46
C ILE A 6 4.73 20.61 -57.31
N LEU A 7 4.09 20.43 -58.45
CA LEU A 7 2.68 20.52 -58.75
C LEU A 7 1.94 19.31 -58.14
N VAL A 8 0.99 19.56 -57.25
CA VAL A 8 0.04 18.55 -56.77
C VAL A 8 -1.22 18.63 -57.64
N LEU A 9 -1.43 17.64 -58.51
CA LEU A 9 -2.77 17.34 -59.05
C LEU A 9 -2.80 15.97 -59.76
N VAL A 10 -3.38 14.95 -59.13
CA VAL A 10 -4.09 13.89 -59.85
C VAL A 10 -5.31 13.50 -59.04
N LEU A 11 -6.47 13.73 -59.64
CA LEU A 11 -7.80 13.49 -59.11
C LEU A 11 -8.57 12.90 -60.30
N PHE A 12 -8.91 11.60 -60.31
CA PHE A 12 -9.93 11.07 -61.20
C PHE A 12 -10.74 9.90 -60.55
N ILE A 13 -11.81 10.30 -59.87
CA ILE A 13 -13.23 9.88 -59.95
C ILE A 13 -13.69 8.41 -60.21
N THR A 14 -14.62 8.01 -59.32
CA THR A 14 -15.88 7.22 -59.49
C THR A 14 -15.77 5.72 -59.80
N SER A 15 -16.55 4.80 -59.21
CA SER A 15 -18.01 4.85 -59.03
C SER A 15 -18.52 3.87 -57.95
N CYS A 16 -19.77 4.13 -57.52
CA CYS A 16 -20.58 3.61 -56.42
C CYS A 16 -20.84 2.09 -56.38
N CYS A 17 -21.10 1.52 -55.19
CA CYS A 17 -22.46 1.25 -54.68
C CYS A 17 -22.41 0.43 -53.37
N GLY A 18 -23.35 0.68 -52.43
CA GLY A 18 -23.75 -0.32 -51.43
C GLY A 18 -23.60 0.09 -49.95
N THR A 19 -24.61 0.80 -49.45
CA THR A 19 -24.89 1.07 -48.03
C THR A 19 -25.16 -0.21 -47.23
N LYS A 20 -24.55 -0.36 -46.04
CA LYS A 20 -25.21 -0.94 -44.86
C LYS A 20 -24.52 -0.56 -43.56
N LYS A 21 -25.34 -0.10 -42.62
CA LYS A 21 -25.01 0.28 -41.24
C LYS A 21 -24.61 -0.94 -40.40
N THR A 22 -23.58 -0.70 -39.58
CA THR A 22 -23.29 -1.15 -38.21
C THR A 22 -24.29 -2.10 -37.54
N ILE A 23 -23.76 -3.19 -36.96
CA ILE A 23 -23.81 -3.58 -35.53
C ILE A 23 -23.00 -4.88 -35.46
N GLU A 24 -21.78 -4.80 -34.95
CA GLU A 24 -20.97 -5.98 -34.63
C GLU A 24 -21.44 -6.48 -33.26
N THR A 25 -22.14 -7.61 -33.28
CA THR A 25 -22.72 -8.24 -32.10
C THR A 25 -21.61 -8.79 -31.21
N GLN A 26 -21.50 -8.23 -30.01
CA GLN A 26 -20.83 -8.80 -28.85
C GLN A 26 -21.23 -10.28 -28.64
N PRO A 27 -20.28 -11.21 -28.47
CA PRO A 27 -20.62 -12.53 -27.96
C PRO A 27 -21.01 -12.43 -26.49
N LYS A 28 -22.24 -12.89 -26.19
CA LYS A 28 -22.77 -13.14 -24.84
C LYS A 28 -21.75 -13.92 -24.00
N SER A 29 -21.34 -13.33 -22.87
CA SER A 29 -20.77 -14.08 -21.76
C SER A 29 -21.91 -14.86 -21.08
N THR A 30 -21.85 -16.18 -21.19
CA THR A 30 -22.68 -17.12 -20.43
C THR A 30 -22.25 -17.10 -18.97
N LYS A 31 -23.20 -16.81 -18.07
CA LYS A 31 -23.06 -17.05 -16.63
C LYS A 31 -23.25 -18.54 -16.39
N ASP A 32 -22.16 -19.26 -16.14
CA ASP A 32 -22.23 -20.54 -15.45
C ASP A 32 -21.87 -20.32 -13.99
N VAL A 33 -22.90 -20.33 -13.15
CA VAL A 33 -22.78 -20.42 -11.69
C VAL A 33 -22.65 -21.90 -11.36
N ALA A 34 -21.51 -22.30 -10.81
CA ALA A 34 -21.36 -23.58 -10.13
C ALA A 34 -21.17 -23.32 -8.64
N ILE A 35 -22.24 -23.53 -7.88
CA ILE A 35 -22.16 -23.81 -6.44
C ILE A 35 -22.02 -25.32 -6.34
N VAL A 36 -20.89 -25.80 -5.80
CA VAL A 36 -20.80 -27.17 -5.29
C VAL A 36 -20.25 -27.12 -3.88
N THR A 37 -21.19 -27.39 -2.97
CA THR A 37 -21.00 -27.90 -1.63
C THR A 37 -20.26 -29.24 -1.68
N GLU A 38 -19.11 -29.37 -1.02
CA GLU A 38 -18.69 -30.61 -0.37
C GLU A 38 -17.45 -30.39 0.49
N THR A 39 -17.53 -30.81 1.75
CA THR A 39 -16.43 -30.85 2.72
C THR A 39 -15.60 -32.11 2.47
N PRO A 40 -14.28 -32.01 2.19
CA PRO A 40 -13.43 -33.19 2.22
C PRO A 40 -13.16 -33.62 3.67
N LYS A 41 -13.60 -34.83 4.00
CA LYS A 41 -13.17 -35.60 5.19
C LYS A 41 -11.69 -35.97 5.07
N ASN A 42 -10.98 -35.86 6.19
CA ASN A 42 -9.72 -36.52 6.58
C ASN A 42 -8.58 -36.61 5.54
N ILE A 43 -7.42 -36.07 5.90
CA ILE A 43 -6.14 -36.37 5.26
C ILE A 43 -5.29 -37.16 6.26
N GLU A 44 -4.90 -38.39 5.89
CA GLU A 44 -3.91 -39.22 6.59
C GLU A 44 -2.48 -38.82 6.21
N ILE A 45 -1.57 -38.88 7.17
CA ILE A 45 -0.13 -38.65 7.00
C ILE A 45 0.56 -40.01 6.84
N SER A 46 1.37 -40.19 5.78
CA SER A 46 2.29 -41.31 5.67
C SER A 46 3.74 -40.81 5.68
N GLU A 47 4.51 -41.22 6.69
CA GLU A 47 5.96 -41.09 6.73
C GLU A 47 6.60 -42.13 5.80
N SER A 48 7.56 -41.72 4.98
CA SER A 48 8.54 -42.65 4.39
C SER A 48 9.93 -42.28 4.87
N LYS A 49 10.56 -43.19 5.62
CA LYS A 49 11.96 -43.08 6.02
C LYS A 49 12.83 -43.69 4.93
N ASN A 50 13.83 -42.95 4.46
CA ASN A 50 15.03 -43.54 3.88
C ASN A 50 16.26 -42.97 4.58
N ASP A 51 17.12 -43.90 4.95
CA ASP A 51 18.30 -43.78 5.78
C ASP A 51 19.51 -43.58 4.86
N THR A 52 20.15 -42.41 4.89
CA THR A 52 21.62 -42.17 4.91
C THR A 52 21.95 -40.73 4.48
N ASP A 53 22.77 -40.09 5.32
CA ASP A 53 23.45 -38.80 5.18
C ASP A 53 22.58 -37.52 5.29
N LYS A 54 23.11 -36.56 6.07
CA LYS A 54 22.46 -35.37 6.65
C LYS A 54 21.25 -34.82 5.88
N THR A 55 20.05 -35.14 6.35
CA THR A 55 18.79 -34.54 5.88
C THR A 55 18.53 -33.22 6.60
N THR A 56 18.84 -32.11 5.93
CA THR A 56 18.21 -30.81 6.16
C THR A 56 16.69 -30.97 5.94
N GLU A 57 15.87 -30.74 6.96
CA GLU A 57 14.40 -30.72 6.77
C GLU A 57 14.01 -29.47 5.99
N MET A 58 13.65 -29.68 4.74
CA MET A 58 13.20 -28.63 3.82
C MET A 58 11.70 -28.41 4.04
N VAL A 59 11.31 -27.16 4.31
CA VAL A 59 9.88 -26.80 4.34
C VAL A 59 9.47 -26.38 2.94
N GLU A 60 8.54 -27.15 2.38
CA GLU A 60 8.03 -26.96 1.04
C GLU A 60 6.80 -26.03 1.06
N VAL A 61 6.93 -24.86 0.45
CA VAL A 61 5.77 -23.98 0.22
C VAL A 61 5.17 -24.36 -1.12
N VAL A 62 4.04 -25.04 -1.13
CA VAL A 62 3.35 -25.48 -2.35
C VAL A 62 2.17 -24.56 -2.70
N ASN A 63 1.92 -24.36 -3.99
CA ASN A 63 0.72 -23.67 -4.45
C ASN A 63 -0.51 -24.62 -4.44
N ASN A 64 -1.68 -24.08 -4.78
CA ASN A 64 -2.95 -24.82 -4.81
C ASN A 64 -2.98 -26.00 -5.81
N ASN A 65 -1.99 -26.12 -6.69
CA ASN A 65 -1.84 -27.22 -7.63
C ASN A 65 -0.80 -28.25 -7.15
N GLY A 66 -0.23 -28.08 -5.96
CA GLY A 66 0.78 -28.97 -5.39
C GLY A 66 2.20 -28.72 -5.90
N ASN A 67 2.47 -27.58 -6.56
CA ASN A 67 3.80 -27.27 -7.07
C ASN A 67 4.60 -26.46 -6.04
N THR A 68 5.84 -26.88 -5.79
CA THR A 68 6.83 -26.21 -4.94
C THR A 68 7.15 -24.79 -5.44
N ILE A 69 7.06 -23.80 -4.56
CA ILE A 69 7.30 -22.39 -4.84
C ILE A 69 8.64 -21.95 -4.21
N VAL A 70 8.90 -22.34 -2.96
CA VAL A 70 10.14 -22.03 -2.23
C VAL A 70 10.50 -23.21 -1.32
N GLU A 71 11.80 -23.49 -1.27
CA GLU A 71 12.44 -24.45 -0.37
C GLU A 71 13.30 -23.68 0.65
N VAL A 72 13.07 -23.89 1.95
CA VAL A 72 13.83 -23.24 3.04
C VAL A 72 14.36 -24.25 4.05
N GLU A 73 15.59 -24.01 4.52
CA GLU A 73 16.51 -25.01 5.09
C GLU A 73 16.32 -25.38 6.59
N SER A 74 15.31 -24.91 7.34
CA SER A 74 14.82 -25.61 8.56
C SER A 74 13.77 -24.86 9.39
N TYR A 75 12.84 -25.63 9.96
CA TYR A 75 11.84 -25.23 10.95
C TYR A 75 12.45 -24.83 12.32
N GLU A 76 13.58 -25.45 12.72
CA GLU A 76 14.20 -25.20 14.03
C GLU A 76 14.84 -23.80 14.15
N ASN A 77 15.39 -23.23 13.08
CA ASN A 77 15.90 -21.85 13.10
C ASN A 77 14.77 -20.80 13.26
N ALA A 78 13.57 -21.11 12.76
CA ALA A 78 12.38 -20.26 12.94
C ALA A 78 11.82 -20.36 14.36
N LYS A 79 11.93 -21.54 14.98
CA LYS A 79 11.47 -21.83 16.34
C LYS A 79 12.41 -21.26 17.40
N GLU A 80 13.72 -21.38 17.23
CA GLU A 80 14.73 -20.77 18.11
C GLU A 80 14.66 -19.23 18.09
N ALA A 81 14.36 -18.63 16.94
CA ALA A 81 14.12 -17.18 16.83
C ALA A 81 12.83 -16.73 17.54
N LEU A 82 11.82 -17.59 17.65
CA LEU A 82 10.56 -17.32 18.33
C LEU A 82 10.63 -17.60 19.85
N GLU A 83 11.40 -18.59 20.27
CA GLU A 83 11.63 -18.92 21.69
C GLU A 83 12.47 -17.84 22.40
N ASN A 84 13.42 -17.22 21.69
CA ASN A 84 14.23 -16.10 22.21
C ASN A 84 13.47 -14.76 22.30
N LEU A 85 12.26 -14.67 21.73
CA LEU A 85 11.40 -13.47 21.76
C LEU A 85 10.36 -13.51 22.89
N ASN A 86 10.15 -14.66 23.53
CA ASN A 86 9.10 -14.87 24.55
C ASN A 86 9.65 -15.11 25.97
N ALA A 87 10.93 -14.86 26.22
CA ALA A 87 11.53 -14.98 27.54
C ALA A 87 11.24 -13.76 28.45
N GLU A 88 9.97 -13.33 28.55
CA GLU A 88 9.52 -12.40 29.59
C GLU A 88 7.98 -12.33 29.70
N THR A 89 7.30 -13.46 29.90
CA THR A 89 6.13 -13.62 30.81
C THR A 89 5.53 -15.02 30.69
N GLN A 90 5.29 -15.65 31.85
CA GLN A 90 4.74 -17.01 31.94
C GLN A 90 3.20 -17.06 31.81
N ASN A 91 2.75 -18.20 31.29
CA ASN A 91 1.42 -18.83 31.42
C ASN A 91 0.21 -18.08 30.83
N ASP A 92 -0.24 -18.47 29.65
CA ASP A 92 -1.26 -19.53 29.54
C ASP A 92 -1.46 -19.93 28.07
N SER A 93 -1.76 -21.21 27.89
CA SER A 93 -1.85 -21.95 26.64
C SER A 93 -2.97 -21.46 25.71
N VAL A 94 -2.61 -20.92 24.54
CA VAL A 94 -3.42 -20.99 23.30
C VAL A 94 -2.47 -21.13 22.10
N SER A 95 -2.32 -22.35 21.57
CA SER A 95 -1.64 -22.56 20.30
C SER A 95 -2.56 -22.12 19.16
N LYS A 96 -2.57 -20.82 18.85
CA LYS A 96 -3.23 -20.31 17.65
C LYS A 96 -2.33 -20.61 16.45
N LYS A 97 -2.64 -21.68 15.72
CA LYS A 97 -1.97 -22.05 14.47
C LYS A 97 -2.24 -20.94 13.43
N LEU A 98 -1.29 -20.02 13.26
CA LEU A 98 -1.32 -19.04 12.17
C LEU A 98 -1.06 -19.83 10.88
N THR A 99 -2.10 -20.00 10.07
CA THR A 99 -1.96 -20.62 8.74
C THR A 99 -2.17 -19.50 7.74
N PHE A 100 -1.10 -19.15 7.04
CA PHE A 100 -1.07 -18.02 6.13
C PHE A 100 -1.16 -18.52 4.70
N TYR A 101 -2.22 -18.16 3.97
CA TYR A 101 -2.36 -18.45 2.55
C TYR A 101 -2.28 -17.12 1.79
N GLN A 102 -1.17 -16.89 1.10
CA GLN A 102 -1.10 -15.88 0.06
C GLN A 102 -0.46 -16.48 -1.18
N ASN A 103 -1.11 -16.24 -2.31
CA ASN A 103 -0.72 -16.78 -3.59
C ASN A 103 0.47 -15.97 -4.13
N THR A 104 1.71 -16.39 -3.86
CA THR A 104 2.91 -15.75 -4.42
C THR A 104 3.22 -16.31 -5.81
N SER A 105 2.29 -16.10 -6.74
CA SER A 105 2.55 -16.14 -8.17
C SER A 105 2.31 -14.73 -8.67
N LYS A 106 3.28 -14.11 -9.37
CA LYS A 106 3.19 -12.72 -9.90
C LYS A 106 1.74 -12.39 -10.31
N PRO A 107 0.98 -11.64 -9.49
CA PRO A 107 -0.45 -11.63 -9.71
C PRO A 107 -0.89 -10.28 -10.23
N GLU A 108 -1.81 -10.30 -11.19
CA GLU A 108 -2.72 -9.16 -11.40
C GLU A 108 -3.71 -8.98 -10.22
N GLY A 109 -3.40 -9.47 -9.00
CA GLY A 109 -4.20 -9.27 -7.80
C GLY A 109 -3.54 -9.80 -6.50
N TYR A 110 -3.61 -9.02 -5.42
CA TYR A 110 -3.60 -9.51 -4.03
C TYR A 110 -2.29 -9.50 -3.21
N LEU A 111 -1.29 -8.66 -3.52
CA LEU A 111 -0.14 -8.46 -2.60
C LEU A 111 -0.57 -7.88 -1.23
N HIS A 112 -1.55 -7.00 -1.24
CA HIS A 112 -1.90 -6.19 -0.06
C HIS A 112 -3.19 -6.61 0.63
N ASP A 113 -3.78 -7.75 0.27
CA ASP A 113 -5.09 -8.20 0.78
C ASP A 113 -5.15 -8.33 2.29
N LEU A 114 -4.08 -8.84 2.92
CA LEU A 114 -4.06 -8.91 4.38
C LEU A 114 -4.16 -7.55 5.03
N PHE A 115 -3.49 -6.58 4.43
CA PHE A 115 -3.51 -5.23 4.95
C PHE A 115 -4.85 -4.58 4.63
N ASP A 116 -5.42 -4.86 3.46
CA ASP A 116 -6.77 -4.45 3.11
C ASP A 116 -7.80 -4.97 4.12
N ASP A 117 -7.78 -6.26 4.45
CA ASP A 117 -8.65 -6.87 5.46
C ASP A 117 -8.48 -6.22 6.84
N LEU A 118 -7.23 -5.93 7.23
CA LEU A 118 -6.93 -5.25 8.48
C LEU A 118 -7.45 -3.81 8.49
N LEU A 119 -7.26 -3.07 7.39
CA LEU A 119 -7.72 -1.71 7.24
C LEU A 119 -9.25 -1.65 7.27
N GLN A 120 -9.93 -2.50 6.50
CA GLN A 120 -11.39 -2.56 6.48
C GLN A 120 -11.99 -2.91 7.84
N LYS A 121 -11.29 -3.74 8.62
CA LYS A 121 -11.76 -4.17 9.94
C LYS A 121 -11.56 -3.11 11.03
N HIS A 122 -10.50 -2.31 10.94
CA HIS A 122 -10.05 -1.48 12.06
C HIS A 122 -9.90 0.01 11.72
N VAL A 123 -10.23 0.44 10.51
CA VAL A 123 -10.19 1.85 10.09
C VAL A 123 -11.56 2.27 9.58
N SER A 124 -12.13 3.32 10.17
CA SER A 124 -13.43 3.86 9.76
C SER A 124 -13.35 4.58 8.42
N ASP A 125 -14.50 4.90 7.81
CA ASP A 125 -14.56 5.68 6.56
C ASP A 125 -13.99 7.10 6.71
N GLU A 126 -14.05 7.65 7.93
CA GLU A 126 -13.42 8.91 8.33
C GLU A 126 -11.92 8.78 8.63
N GLY A 127 -11.38 7.55 8.63
CA GLY A 127 -9.98 7.22 8.89
C GLY A 127 -9.57 7.26 10.36
N LYS A 128 -10.54 7.08 11.27
CA LYS A 128 -10.28 6.78 12.69
C LYS A 128 -9.82 5.33 12.82
N VAL A 129 -8.79 5.10 13.62
CA VAL A 129 -8.10 3.81 13.68
C VAL A 129 -8.34 3.18 15.04
N ASP A 130 -9.04 2.05 15.09
CA ASP A 130 -9.23 1.27 16.32
C ASP A 130 -7.91 0.56 16.68
N TYR A 131 -6.99 1.29 17.33
CA TYR A 131 -5.68 0.76 17.70
C TYR A 131 -5.79 -0.40 18.71
N LYS A 132 -6.82 -0.36 19.55
CA LYS A 132 -7.14 -1.45 20.48
C LYS A 132 -7.57 -2.71 19.74
N GLY A 133 -8.42 -2.59 18.73
CA GLY A 133 -8.83 -3.67 17.83
C GLY A 133 -7.65 -4.24 17.03
N PHE A 134 -6.83 -3.34 16.47
CA PHE A 134 -5.60 -3.68 15.76
C PHE A 134 -4.63 -4.48 16.64
N LYS A 135 -4.48 -4.13 17.92
CA LYS A 135 -3.68 -4.88 18.90
C LYS A 135 -4.16 -6.33 19.07
N ASN A 136 -5.46 -6.59 18.93
CA ASN A 136 -6.00 -7.96 18.96
C ASN A 136 -5.76 -8.73 17.65
N SER A 137 -5.48 -8.02 16.56
CA SER A 137 -5.07 -8.55 15.25
C SER A 137 -3.56 -8.43 15.02
N TYR A 138 -2.75 -8.29 16.08
CA TYR A 138 -1.32 -8.05 15.97
C TYR A 138 -0.58 -9.09 15.13
N ASN A 139 -0.93 -10.38 15.27
CA ASN A 139 -0.30 -11.46 14.50
C ASN A 139 -0.57 -11.33 12.98
N ASP A 140 -1.76 -10.85 12.60
CA ASP A 140 -2.12 -10.66 11.19
C ASP A 140 -1.30 -9.51 10.60
N LEU A 141 -1.12 -8.41 11.36
CA LEU A 141 -0.27 -7.27 10.98
C LEU A 141 1.19 -7.68 10.82
N VAL A 142 1.74 -8.44 11.77
CA VAL A 142 3.11 -8.96 11.69
C VAL A 142 3.26 -9.92 10.50
N GLY A 143 2.24 -10.73 10.21
CA GLY A 143 2.19 -11.58 9.03
C GLY A 143 2.32 -10.77 7.74
N TYR A 144 1.57 -9.68 7.61
CA TYR A 144 1.69 -8.78 6.47
C TYR A 144 3.06 -8.11 6.38
N ILE A 145 3.62 -7.62 7.50
CA ILE A 145 4.98 -7.07 7.50
C ILE A 145 5.99 -8.13 7.07
N LYS A 146 5.83 -9.39 7.49
CA LYS A 146 6.71 -10.48 7.06
C LYS A 146 6.66 -10.70 5.55
N VAL A 147 5.48 -10.69 4.94
CA VAL A 147 5.31 -10.75 3.48
C VAL A 147 6.11 -9.63 2.80
N LEU A 148 5.98 -8.38 3.27
CA LEU A 148 6.74 -7.27 2.74
C LEU A 148 8.25 -7.53 2.80
N THR A 149 8.77 -7.99 3.94
CA THR A 149 10.21 -8.25 4.10
C THR A 149 10.72 -9.38 3.19
N LEU A 150 9.90 -10.39 2.91
CA LEU A 150 10.26 -11.51 2.02
C LEU A 150 10.30 -11.09 0.55
N LEU A 151 9.42 -10.17 0.14
CA LEU A 151 9.36 -9.63 -1.23
C LEU A 151 10.36 -8.50 -1.48
N TYR A 152 10.94 -7.93 -0.43
CA TYR A 152 11.92 -6.84 -0.54
C TYR A 152 13.05 -7.11 -1.58
N PRO A 153 13.66 -8.32 -1.65
CA PRO A 153 14.69 -8.61 -2.66
C PRO A 153 14.20 -8.53 -4.11
N GLU A 154 12.91 -8.76 -4.34
CA GLU A 154 12.30 -8.76 -5.68
C GLU A 154 11.84 -7.38 -6.13
N LEU A 155 11.90 -6.36 -5.27
CA LEU A 155 11.44 -5.02 -5.58
C LEU A 155 12.09 -4.42 -6.81
N ASN A 156 13.28 -4.84 -7.23
CA ASN A 156 13.88 -4.33 -8.45
C ASN A 156 13.05 -4.63 -9.71
N GLU A 157 12.35 -5.77 -9.72
CA GLU A 157 11.49 -6.23 -10.82
C GLU A 157 10.13 -5.54 -10.86
N PHE A 158 9.78 -4.77 -9.82
CA PHE A 158 8.50 -4.10 -9.71
C PHE A 158 8.45 -2.84 -10.59
N SER A 159 7.28 -2.57 -11.17
CA SER A 159 6.94 -1.30 -11.82
C SER A 159 7.05 -0.13 -10.84
N LYS A 160 6.97 1.11 -11.35
CA LYS A 160 6.96 2.30 -10.49
C LYS A 160 5.75 2.29 -9.55
N GLU A 161 4.59 1.92 -10.07
CA GLU A 161 3.31 1.87 -9.38
C GLU A 161 3.30 0.75 -8.33
N GLU A 162 3.84 -0.43 -8.66
CA GLU A 162 4.01 -1.53 -7.71
C GLU A 162 4.94 -1.13 -6.55
N LYS A 163 6.06 -0.44 -6.83
CA LYS A 163 6.96 0.09 -5.80
C LYS A 163 6.29 1.13 -4.92
N LEU A 164 5.53 2.06 -5.50
CA LEU A 164 4.82 3.10 -4.75
C LEU A 164 3.79 2.48 -3.82
N ALA A 165 2.92 1.61 -4.35
CA ALA A 165 1.91 0.90 -3.55
C ALA A 165 2.57 0.10 -2.41
N TYR A 166 3.64 -0.64 -2.71
CA TYR A 166 4.41 -1.39 -1.71
C TYR A 166 4.90 -0.49 -0.58
N TRP A 167 5.59 0.61 -0.88
CA TRP A 167 6.21 1.44 0.15
C TRP A 167 5.22 2.31 0.92
N ILE A 168 4.12 2.74 0.29
CA ILE A 168 3.01 3.42 0.99
C ILE A 168 2.40 2.48 2.01
N ASN A 169 2.03 1.27 1.59
CA ASN A 169 1.42 0.30 2.49
C ASN A 169 2.40 -0.18 3.57
N ALA A 170 3.68 -0.33 3.23
CA ALA A 170 4.72 -0.62 4.20
C ALA A 170 4.76 0.47 5.28
N TYR A 171 4.93 1.74 4.89
CA TYR A 171 4.97 2.85 5.85
C TYR A 171 3.77 2.84 6.79
N ASN A 172 2.55 2.71 6.24
CA ASN A 172 1.32 2.70 7.04
C ASN A 172 1.26 1.52 8.02
N ALA A 173 1.58 0.30 7.56
CA ALA A 173 1.62 -0.88 8.43
C ALA A 173 2.68 -0.77 9.53
N LEU A 174 3.86 -0.23 9.21
CA LEU A 174 4.93 -0.03 10.18
C LEU A 174 4.58 1.07 11.20
N THR A 175 3.91 2.15 10.78
CA THR A 175 3.37 3.16 11.71
C THR A 175 2.37 2.53 12.67
N ILE A 176 1.44 1.71 12.17
CA ILE A 176 0.47 1.01 13.02
C ILE A 176 1.17 0.06 14.01
N ASP A 177 2.15 -0.73 13.56
CA ASP A 177 2.95 -1.60 14.44
C ASP A 177 3.68 -0.79 15.52
N LEU A 178 4.26 0.36 15.18
CA LEU A 178 4.89 1.26 16.14
C LEU A 178 3.91 1.76 17.20
N ILE A 179 2.72 2.19 16.80
CA ILE A 179 1.68 2.64 17.75
C ILE A 179 1.25 1.50 18.66
N ILE A 180 0.91 0.33 18.12
CA ILE A 180 0.43 -0.82 18.90
C ILE A 180 1.46 -1.28 19.94
N ARG A 181 2.75 -1.29 19.59
CA ARG A 181 3.86 -1.62 20.52
C ARG A 181 3.91 -0.70 21.74
N ASN A 182 3.43 0.53 21.60
CA ASN A 182 3.46 1.54 22.64
C ASN A 182 2.06 1.84 23.22
N TYR A 183 1.01 1.17 22.74
CA TYR A 183 -0.38 1.46 23.12
C TYR A 183 -0.72 0.96 24.53
N PRO A 184 -1.39 1.75 25.39
CA PRO A 184 -2.01 3.06 25.08
C PRO A 184 -1.05 4.25 25.17
N LEU A 185 -1.26 5.24 24.29
CA LEU A 185 -0.57 6.54 24.27
C LEU A 185 -1.51 7.63 23.76
N GLU A 186 -1.23 8.90 24.06
CA GLU A 186 -2.05 10.03 23.60
C GLU A 186 -1.53 10.60 22.27
N SER A 187 -0.24 10.46 21.98
CA SER A 187 0.38 10.94 20.75
C SER A 187 1.54 10.07 20.31
N ILE A 188 1.73 9.87 19.01
CA ILE A 188 2.97 9.26 18.47
C ILE A 188 4.24 9.96 19.00
N LYS A 189 4.14 11.26 19.35
CA LYS A 189 5.25 12.05 19.89
C LYS A 189 5.63 11.70 21.33
N ASP A 190 4.81 10.91 22.03
CA ASP A 190 5.14 10.39 23.35
C ASP A 190 6.14 9.23 23.26
N ILE A 191 6.23 8.60 22.08
CA ILE A 191 7.24 7.61 21.77
C ILE A 191 8.56 8.35 21.54
N LYS A 192 9.65 7.87 22.13
CA LYS A 192 10.99 8.41 21.91
C LYS A 192 11.44 8.17 20.46
N ASP A 193 11.84 9.23 19.76
CA ASP A 193 12.41 9.20 18.40
C ASP A 193 11.61 8.32 17.41
N PRO A 194 10.26 8.49 17.30
CA PRO A 194 9.38 7.48 16.73
C PRO A 194 9.69 7.15 15.26
N TRP A 195 10.12 8.17 14.50
CA TRP A 195 10.45 7.99 13.08
C TRP A 195 11.86 7.42 12.85
N ASP A 196 12.73 7.44 13.87
CA ASP A 196 14.13 7.02 13.75
C ASP A 196 14.40 5.61 14.30
N GLN A 197 13.41 4.99 14.98
CA GLN A 197 13.56 3.64 15.53
C GLN A 197 13.72 2.58 14.42
N ARG A 198 14.83 1.85 14.44
CA ARG A 198 15.15 0.78 13.49
C ARG A 198 14.56 -0.55 13.93
N LEU A 199 13.27 -0.75 13.67
CA LEU A 199 12.51 -1.90 14.18
C LEU A 199 12.26 -3.02 13.17
N TRP A 200 12.38 -2.74 11.86
CA TRP A 200 11.94 -3.70 10.83
C TRP A 200 13.07 -4.04 9.87
N LYS A 201 13.39 -5.34 9.75
CA LYS A 201 14.50 -5.81 8.92
C LYS A 201 14.03 -6.13 7.50
N PHE A 202 14.50 -5.36 6.53
CA PHE A 202 14.29 -5.58 5.10
C PHE A 202 15.63 -5.97 4.46
N GLY A 203 15.77 -7.25 4.08
CA GLY A 203 17.05 -7.83 3.69
C GLY A 203 18.11 -7.68 4.80
N ASN A 204 19.23 -7.03 4.48
CA ASN A 204 20.31 -6.77 5.44
C ASN A 204 20.19 -5.43 6.18
N LYS A 205 19.17 -4.62 5.88
CA LYS A 205 18.99 -3.28 6.48
C LYS A 205 17.83 -3.29 7.47
N TRP A 206 18.09 -2.80 8.68
CA TRP A 206 17.02 -2.43 9.61
C TRP A 206 16.48 -1.05 9.24
N GLN A 207 15.25 -0.99 8.74
CA GLN A 207 14.55 0.21 8.32
C GLN A 207 13.88 0.89 9.50
N ASN A 208 13.72 2.21 9.39
CA ASN A 208 12.83 3.04 10.21
C ASN A 208 11.85 3.81 9.30
N LEU A 209 10.90 4.55 9.88
CA LEU A 209 9.89 5.29 9.09
C LEU A 209 10.54 6.39 8.24
N ASN A 210 11.54 7.10 8.78
CA ASN A 210 12.28 8.12 8.05
C ASN A 210 13.03 7.57 6.82
N ASP A 211 13.59 6.36 6.90
CA ASP A 211 14.24 5.70 5.77
C ASP A 211 13.23 5.51 4.62
N ILE A 212 12.03 5.01 4.93
CA ILE A 212 10.99 4.77 3.93
C ILE A 212 10.48 6.09 3.34
N GLU A 213 10.12 7.06 4.19
CA GLU A 213 9.55 8.32 3.70
C GLU A 213 10.58 9.17 2.95
N HIS A 214 11.71 9.47 3.58
CA HIS A 214 12.67 10.44 3.06
C HIS A 214 13.68 9.88 2.09
N SER A 215 14.07 8.61 2.24
CA SER A 215 15.09 8.01 1.36
C SER A 215 14.49 7.23 0.20
N ILE A 216 13.23 6.76 0.32
CA ILE A 216 12.56 5.95 -0.70
C ILE A 216 11.41 6.74 -1.34
N LEU A 217 10.28 6.91 -0.65
CA LEU A 217 9.04 7.45 -1.22
C LEU A 217 9.21 8.86 -1.83
N ARG A 218 9.85 9.78 -1.10
CA ARG A 218 10.06 11.16 -1.57
C ARG A 218 10.99 11.26 -2.79
N ASN A 219 11.77 10.22 -3.08
CA ASN A 219 12.63 10.15 -4.26
C ASN A 219 11.93 9.50 -5.46
N MET A 220 10.65 9.15 -5.36
CA MET A 220 9.85 8.57 -6.45
C MET A 220 9.07 9.61 -7.27
N ASP A 221 9.29 10.90 -6.99
CA ASP A 221 8.66 12.05 -7.67
C ASP A 221 7.13 11.97 -7.68
N GLU A 222 6.54 11.60 -6.54
CA GLU A 222 5.09 11.51 -6.35
C GLU A 222 4.67 12.35 -5.11
N PRO A 223 4.29 13.63 -5.28
CA PRO A 223 3.94 14.50 -4.16
C PRO A 223 2.68 14.06 -3.40
N ARG A 224 1.80 13.25 -4.02
CA ARG A 224 0.57 12.76 -3.38
C ARG A 224 0.84 11.74 -2.28
N ILE A 225 2.07 11.20 -2.17
CA ILE A 225 2.43 10.29 -1.05
C ILE A 225 2.19 10.93 0.32
N HIS A 226 2.30 12.25 0.44
CA HIS A 226 2.03 13.02 1.67
C HIS A 226 0.57 12.98 2.14
N PHE A 227 -0.34 12.46 1.31
CA PHE A 227 -1.75 12.22 1.65
C PHE A 227 -2.10 10.73 1.72
N ALA A 228 -1.15 9.86 1.37
CA ALA A 228 -1.30 8.41 1.35
C ALA A 228 -0.60 7.73 2.53
N ILE A 229 0.40 8.39 3.14
CA ILE A 229 1.08 7.91 4.34
C ILE A 229 0.62 8.67 5.59
N VAL A 230 0.44 7.96 6.69
CA VAL A 230 -0.08 8.54 7.94
C VAL A 230 0.93 8.52 9.08
N CYS A 231 0.92 9.58 9.87
CA CYS A 231 1.74 9.75 11.07
C CYS A 231 1.00 9.44 12.38
N ALA A 232 -0.14 8.76 12.30
CA ALA A 232 -1.01 8.44 13.44
C ALA A 232 -1.40 9.67 14.28
N SER A 233 -1.81 10.77 13.64
CA SER A 233 -2.27 11.96 14.36
C SER A 233 -3.55 12.56 13.78
N GLU A 234 -4.31 13.27 14.62
CA GLU A 234 -5.57 13.91 14.27
C GLU A 234 -5.44 14.89 13.10
N SER A 235 -4.29 15.58 12.98
CA SER A 235 -4.05 16.54 11.90
C SER A 235 -3.35 15.94 10.67
N CYS A 236 -3.02 14.65 10.71
CA CYS A 236 -2.51 13.93 9.55
C CYS A 236 -3.61 13.71 8.49
N PRO A 237 -3.23 13.35 7.25
CA PRO A 237 -4.19 12.79 6.31
C PRO A 237 -4.82 11.54 6.92
N LYS A 238 -6.07 11.26 6.54
CA LYS A 238 -6.77 10.08 7.04
C LYS A 238 -6.08 8.81 6.52
N LEU A 239 -6.02 7.77 7.33
CA LEU A 239 -5.63 6.45 6.86
C LEU A 239 -6.77 5.90 6.00
N GLN A 240 -6.47 5.54 4.75
CA GLN A 240 -7.47 4.93 3.88
C GLN A 240 -7.81 3.54 4.41
N ASN A 241 -9.09 3.17 4.41
CA ASN A 241 -9.56 1.86 4.87
C ASN A 241 -9.37 0.75 3.82
N LYS A 242 -8.53 1.00 2.80
CA LYS A 242 -8.13 0.07 1.76
C LYS A 242 -6.65 0.21 1.48
N ALA A 243 -6.00 -0.92 1.19
CA ALA A 243 -4.59 -0.90 0.83
C ALA A 243 -4.41 -0.35 -0.60
N PHE A 244 -3.28 0.31 -0.84
CA PHE A 244 -2.94 0.80 -2.16
C PHE A 244 -2.55 -0.37 -3.08
N THR A 245 -3.03 -0.40 -4.32
CA THR A 245 -2.62 -1.42 -5.31
C THR A 245 -2.09 -0.74 -6.57
N ALA A 246 -1.16 -1.37 -7.28
CA ALA A 246 -0.62 -0.80 -8.51
C ALA A 246 -1.71 -0.47 -9.55
N SER A 247 -2.70 -1.35 -9.68
CA SER A 247 -3.83 -1.19 -10.61
C SER A 247 -4.74 0.00 -10.30
N ASN A 248 -4.87 0.38 -9.02
CA ASN A 248 -5.78 1.45 -8.58
C ASN A 248 -5.01 2.68 -8.05
N LEU A 249 -3.68 2.66 -8.08
CA LEU A 249 -2.83 3.63 -7.39
C LEU A 249 -3.17 5.07 -7.78
N GLU A 250 -3.33 5.35 -9.06
CA GLU A 250 -3.63 6.70 -9.55
C GLU A 250 -4.95 7.24 -9.03
N GLU A 251 -5.99 6.39 -9.04
CA GLU A 251 -7.30 6.75 -8.49
C GLU A 251 -7.22 6.95 -6.98
N GLN A 252 -6.59 6.02 -6.25
CA GLN A 252 -6.46 6.07 -4.80
C GLN A 252 -5.66 7.31 -4.34
N LEU A 253 -4.54 7.62 -4.99
CA LEU A 253 -3.75 8.82 -4.69
C LEU A 253 -4.52 10.10 -5.01
N THR A 254 -5.26 10.13 -6.12
CA THR A 254 -6.08 11.29 -6.49
C THR A 254 -7.19 11.52 -5.48
N ASN A 255 -7.92 10.47 -5.09
CA ASN A 255 -8.99 10.55 -4.12
C ASN A 255 -8.46 10.99 -2.75
N ALA A 256 -7.40 10.36 -2.23
CA ALA A 256 -6.79 10.75 -0.95
C ALA A 256 -6.34 12.22 -0.95
N THR A 257 -5.82 12.70 -2.09
CA THR A 257 -5.39 14.10 -2.25
C THR A 257 -6.58 15.06 -2.23
N GLN A 258 -7.65 14.75 -2.98
CA GLN A 258 -8.87 15.57 -3.02
C GLN A 258 -9.57 15.62 -1.66
N GLU A 259 -9.70 14.47 -1.00
CA GLU A 259 -10.26 14.37 0.36
C GLU A 259 -9.47 15.23 1.34
N PHE A 260 -8.14 15.14 1.35
CA PHE A 260 -7.31 15.94 2.25
C PHE A 260 -7.44 17.44 1.97
N ILE A 261 -7.37 17.85 0.70
CA ILE A 261 -7.44 19.26 0.30
C ILE A 261 -8.80 19.87 0.62
N SER A 262 -9.89 19.10 0.46
CA SER A 262 -11.26 19.54 0.74
C SER A 262 -11.65 19.48 2.22
N ASP A 263 -10.90 18.77 3.07
CA ASP A 263 -11.15 18.69 4.51
C ASP A 263 -11.00 20.06 5.18
N THR A 264 -12.14 20.65 5.55
CA THR A 264 -12.21 21.97 6.19
C THR A 264 -11.56 22.04 7.57
N SER A 265 -11.40 20.89 8.25
CA SER A 265 -10.65 20.80 9.50
C SER A 265 -9.15 21.00 9.25
N LYS A 266 -8.64 20.62 8.08
CA LYS A 266 -7.21 20.69 7.70
C LYS A 266 -6.88 21.88 6.82
N ASN A 267 -7.82 22.36 6.01
CA ASN A 267 -7.60 23.39 5.00
C ASN A 267 -8.81 24.34 4.90
N GLU A 268 -8.57 25.63 4.70
CA GLU A 268 -9.60 26.60 4.35
C GLU A 268 -9.18 27.25 3.04
N LEU A 269 -9.96 27.01 1.97
CA LEU A 269 -9.62 27.44 0.62
C LEU A 269 -10.61 28.49 0.12
N SER A 270 -10.08 29.60 -0.35
CA SER A 270 -10.83 30.62 -1.09
C SER A 270 -9.94 31.20 -2.18
N LYS A 271 -10.53 31.92 -3.14
CA LYS A 271 -9.78 32.52 -4.27
C LYS A 271 -8.56 33.32 -3.81
N ASP A 272 -8.71 34.17 -2.80
CA ASP A 272 -7.67 35.15 -2.42
C ASP A 272 -7.02 34.89 -1.06
N ARG A 273 -7.50 33.89 -0.31
CA ARG A 273 -6.93 33.52 0.99
C ARG A 273 -7.00 32.00 1.17
N ILE A 274 -5.89 31.43 1.62
CA ILE A 274 -5.80 30.01 1.96
C ILE A 274 -5.16 29.85 3.34
N LYS A 275 -5.71 28.94 4.13
CA LYS A 275 -5.15 28.51 5.41
C LYS A 275 -4.97 27.01 5.37
N LEU A 276 -3.74 26.56 5.20
CA LEU A 276 -3.42 25.18 4.84
C LEU A 276 -2.90 24.37 6.02
N SER A 277 -2.97 23.04 5.94
CA SER A 277 -2.24 22.17 6.84
C SER A 277 -0.72 22.43 6.81
N LYS A 278 -0.05 22.20 7.95
CA LYS A 278 1.43 22.31 8.05
C LYS A 278 2.17 21.33 7.15
N ILE A 279 1.52 20.29 6.62
CA ILE A 279 2.11 19.36 5.62
C ILE A 279 2.64 20.14 4.41
N PHE A 280 1.86 21.11 3.90
CA PHE A 280 2.29 21.98 2.80
C PHE A 280 3.45 22.93 3.16
N LYS A 281 3.73 23.12 4.46
CA LYS A 281 4.89 23.86 4.95
C LYS A 281 6.11 22.95 5.06
N TRP A 282 5.97 21.79 5.68
CA TRP A 282 7.06 20.85 5.95
C TRP A 282 7.61 20.24 4.66
N PHE A 283 6.73 19.89 3.72
CA PHE A 283 7.09 19.24 2.45
C PHE A 283 7.00 20.19 1.26
N ALA A 284 7.17 21.50 1.48
CA ALA A 284 6.99 22.52 0.46
C ALA A 284 7.84 22.34 -0.81
N LYS A 285 8.96 21.60 -0.75
CA LYS A 285 9.81 21.29 -1.90
C LYS A 285 9.13 20.30 -2.84
N ASP A 286 8.46 19.31 -2.29
CA ASP A 286 7.91 18.17 -3.03
C ASP A 286 6.71 18.64 -3.88
N PHE A 287 5.88 19.53 -3.35
CA PHE A 287 4.75 20.16 -4.08
C PHE A 287 5.16 21.18 -5.16
N LYS A 288 6.46 21.49 -5.29
CA LYS A 288 6.96 22.51 -6.24
C LYS A 288 7.79 21.94 -7.39
N GLN A 289 7.82 20.61 -7.53
CA GLN A 289 8.59 19.96 -8.59
C GLN A 289 8.02 20.28 -9.99
N ASN A 290 6.69 20.35 -10.12
CA ASN A 290 5.98 20.53 -11.39
C ASN A 290 5.12 21.81 -11.44
N GLY A 291 5.59 22.88 -10.80
CA GLY A 291 4.88 24.16 -10.74
C GLY A 291 4.90 24.79 -9.35
N SER A 292 3.99 25.73 -9.11
CA SER A 292 3.79 26.30 -7.79
C SER A 292 2.88 25.42 -6.92
N LEU A 293 2.92 25.65 -5.60
CA LEU A 293 1.94 25.03 -4.70
C LEU A 293 0.49 25.36 -5.10
N ILE A 294 0.24 26.54 -5.65
CA ILE A 294 -1.11 26.93 -6.09
C ILE A 294 -1.53 26.11 -7.31
N ASP A 295 -0.61 25.84 -8.24
CA ASP A 295 -0.88 24.96 -9.39
C ASP A 295 -1.23 23.55 -8.91
N PHE A 296 -0.48 23.01 -7.95
CA PHE A 296 -0.80 21.72 -7.32
C PHE A 296 -2.18 21.72 -6.66
N LEU A 297 -2.49 22.71 -5.82
CA LEU A 297 -3.79 22.79 -5.14
C LEU A 297 -4.95 22.91 -6.13
N ASN A 298 -4.79 23.70 -7.20
CA ASN A 298 -5.83 23.89 -8.22
C ASN A 298 -6.09 22.64 -9.08
N GLN A 299 -5.21 21.63 -9.07
CA GLN A 299 -5.47 20.34 -9.73
C GLN A 299 -6.52 19.50 -8.97
N TYR A 300 -6.65 19.71 -7.66
CA TYR A 300 -7.46 18.86 -6.78
C TYR A 300 -8.52 19.61 -5.97
N SER A 301 -8.53 20.95 -6.02
CA SER A 301 -9.48 21.82 -5.34
C SER A 301 -10.65 22.19 -6.25
N GLU A 302 -11.87 22.18 -5.72
CA GLU A 302 -13.05 22.73 -6.40
C GLU A 302 -13.00 24.26 -6.53
N VAL A 303 -12.23 24.93 -5.66
CA VAL A 303 -12.03 26.37 -5.70
C VAL A 303 -10.79 26.69 -6.52
N THR A 304 -10.93 27.57 -7.52
CA THR A 304 -9.78 28.15 -8.23
C THR A 304 -9.10 29.20 -7.36
N ILE A 305 -7.93 28.86 -6.82
CA ILE A 305 -7.10 29.71 -5.98
C ILE A 305 -6.24 30.61 -6.88
N SER A 306 -6.20 31.90 -6.54
CA SER A 306 -5.36 32.90 -7.19
C SER A 306 -3.89 32.67 -6.86
N ASN A 307 -3.00 32.88 -7.84
CA ASN A 307 -1.55 32.85 -7.61
C ASN A 307 -1.08 33.88 -6.56
N ASN A 308 -1.89 34.92 -6.30
CA ASN A 308 -1.62 35.95 -5.30
C ASN A 308 -2.36 35.71 -3.97
N ALA A 309 -2.96 34.53 -3.77
CA ALA A 309 -3.71 34.23 -2.56
C ALA A 309 -2.82 34.35 -1.30
N LYS A 310 -3.34 35.02 -0.27
CA LYS A 310 -2.64 35.13 1.02
C LYS A 310 -2.63 33.77 1.68
N LYS A 311 -1.43 33.24 1.92
CA LYS A 311 -1.21 31.93 2.54
C LYS A 311 -0.92 32.07 4.04
N SER A 312 -1.61 31.25 4.82
CA SER A 312 -1.31 30.98 6.23
C SER A 312 -1.42 29.48 6.51
N PHE A 313 -1.07 29.04 7.71
CA PHE A 313 -1.13 27.63 8.09
C PHE A 313 -2.02 27.43 9.33
N LYS A 314 -2.78 26.34 9.37
CA LYS A 314 -3.52 25.90 10.56
C LYS A 314 -2.55 25.32 11.60
N ASP A 315 -3.01 25.25 12.84
CA ASP A 315 -2.33 24.46 13.86
C ASP A 315 -2.43 22.96 13.55
N TYR A 316 -1.58 22.19 14.20
CA TYR A 316 -1.44 20.76 13.93
C TYR A 316 -1.47 20.04 15.26
N SER A 317 -2.58 19.34 15.51
CA SER A 317 -2.72 18.45 16.65
C SER A 317 -1.99 17.14 16.35
N TRP A 318 -1.17 16.74 17.33
CA TRP A 318 -0.45 15.47 17.34
C TRP A 318 -1.18 14.40 18.15
N ASP A 319 -2.39 14.68 18.63
CA ASP A 319 -3.22 13.72 19.33
C ASP A 319 -3.45 12.50 18.43
N LEU A 320 -3.48 11.30 19.00
CA LEU A 320 -3.63 10.05 18.28
C LEU A 320 -4.99 10.00 17.56
N ASN A 321 -5.01 9.45 16.35
CA ASN A 321 -6.22 9.28 15.56
C ASN A 321 -7.00 7.99 15.87
N ASP A 322 -7.23 7.76 17.15
CA ASP A 322 -8.05 6.69 17.71
C ASP A 322 -9.55 7.09 17.72
#